data_AF-A0A497ZVL1-F1
#
_entry.id   AF-A0A497ZVL1-F1
#
_cell.length_a   1.000
_cell.length_b   1.000
_cell.length_c   1.000
_cell.angle_alpha   90.00
_cell.angle_beta   90.00
_cell.angle_gamma   90.00
#
_symmetry.space_group_name_H-M   'P 1'
#
loop_
_entity.id
_entity.type
_entity.pdbx_description
1 polymer ?
#
loop_
_entity_poly.entity_id
_entity_poly.type
_entity_poly.pdbx_seq_one_letter_code
_entity_poly.pdbx_strand_id
1 'polypeptide(L)'
;MSTALKHRKLTQAELTTEAAALFGNDPMRWAFRCPNCDDIASPADFKAAGAPPGMAGQECIGRSLGALKKPTPTNTRGCDWAAYGLFRGPWEVVVPAEDGKPERSIWAFPLAASAADA
;
A
#
# COMPACT_ATOMS: atom_id res chain seq x y z
N MET A 1 -12.74 -14.84 -6.01
CA MET A 1 -11.74 -14.48 -4.98
C MET A 1 -10.53 -13.89 -5.70
N SER A 2 -10.20 -12.62 -5.46
CA SER A 2 -9.08 -11.96 -6.13
C SER A 2 -7.74 -12.61 -5.74
N THR A 3 -6.92 -12.97 -6.71
CA THR A 3 -5.56 -13.52 -6.50
C THR A 3 -4.65 -12.56 -5.73
N ALA A 4 -4.97 -11.26 -5.70
CA ALA A 4 -4.23 -10.24 -4.98
C ALA A 4 -4.16 -10.48 -3.45
N LEU A 5 -5.15 -11.14 -2.85
CA LEU A 5 -5.20 -11.37 -1.40
C LEU A 5 -4.40 -12.61 -0.94
N LYS A 6 -3.82 -13.38 -1.86
CA LYS A 6 -2.97 -14.52 -1.50
C LYS A 6 -1.63 -14.03 -0.97
N HIS A 7 -1.07 -14.78 -0.01
CA HIS A 7 0.26 -14.47 0.49
C HIS A 7 1.28 -14.49 -0.65
N ARG A 8 2.10 -13.44 -0.74
CA ARG A 8 3.15 -13.32 -1.75
C ARG A 8 4.39 -12.68 -1.16
N LYS A 9 5.54 -13.32 -1.34
CA LYS A 9 6.84 -12.77 -0.97
C LYS A 9 7.57 -12.28 -2.22
N LEU A 10 8.13 -11.08 -2.16
CA LEU A 10 8.91 -10.47 -3.22
C LEU A 10 9.96 -9.52 -2.64
N THR A 11 10.98 -9.21 -3.41
CA THR A 11 12.00 -8.21 -3.07
C THR A 11 11.49 -6.80 -3.41
N GLN A 12 12.12 -5.80 -2.80
CA GLN A 12 11.86 -4.39 -3.15
C GLN A 12 12.10 -4.10 -4.64
N ALA A 13 13.09 -4.75 -5.26
CA ALA A 13 13.41 -4.60 -6.68
C ALA A 13 12.32 -5.20 -7.57
N GLU A 14 11.80 -6.38 -7.23
CA GLU A 14 10.66 -7.00 -7.93
C GLU A 14 9.41 -6.14 -7.81
N LEU A 15 9.09 -5.64 -6.61
CA LEU A 15 7.96 -4.74 -6.40
C LEU A 15 8.08 -3.48 -7.26
N THR A 16 9.28 -2.88 -7.29
CA THR A 16 9.56 -1.68 -8.07
C THR A 16 9.39 -1.94 -9.57
N THR A 17 9.89 -3.08 -10.06
CA THR A 17 9.77 -3.48 -11.47
C THR A 17 8.31 -3.66 -11.85
N GLU A 18 7.52 -4.33 -11.02
CA GLU A 18 6.10 -4.57 -11.28
C GLU A 18 5.26 -3.30 -11.20
N ALA A 19 5.51 -2.47 -10.19
CA ALA A 19 4.82 -1.19 -10.06
C ALA A 19 5.14 -0.26 -11.23
N ALA A 20 6.40 -0.24 -11.67
CA ALA A 20 6.81 0.49 -12.87
C ALA A 20 6.16 -0.03 -14.14
N ALA A 21 6.02 -1.36 -14.29
CA ALA A 21 5.33 -1.97 -15.42
C ALA A 21 3.82 -1.62 -15.46
N LEU A 22 3.17 -1.52 -14.31
CA LEU A 22 1.73 -1.26 -14.21
C LEU A 22 1.37 0.23 -14.26
N PHE A 23 2.19 1.09 -13.67
CA PHE A 23 1.85 2.50 -13.42
C PHE A 23 2.87 3.50 -13.99
N GLY A 24 3.97 3.00 -14.58
CA GLY A 24 5.08 3.81 -15.06
C GLY A 24 6.11 4.13 -13.97
N ASN A 25 7.19 4.84 -14.35
CA ASN A 25 8.35 5.06 -13.49
C ASN A 25 8.14 6.08 -12.35
N ASP A 26 6.97 6.72 -12.26
CA ASP A 26 6.67 7.67 -11.19
C ASP A 26 6.09 6.95 -9.95
N PRO A 27 6.85 6.84 -8.84
CA PRO A 27 6.38 6.13 -7.65
C PRO A 27 5.15 6.75 -7.02
N MET A 28 4.91 8.05 -7.24
CA MET A 28 3.73 8.73 -6.72
C MET A 28 2.41 8.19 -7.29
N ARG A 29 2.49 7.49 -8.42
CA ARG A 29 1.34 6.90 -9.12
C ARG A 29 1.15 5.42 -8.81
N TRP A 30 2.07 4.78 -8.11
CA TRP A 30 1.98 3.36 -7.79
C TRP A 30 0.85 3.13 -6.81
N ALA A 31 -0.24 2.54 -7.28
CA ALA A 31 -1.46 2.39 -6.50
C ALA A 31 -1.51 1.01 -5.83
N PHE A 32 -1.93 0.99 -4.57
CA PHE A 32 -2.04 -0.21 -3.75
C PHE A 32 -3.49 -0.41 -3.31
N ARG A 33 -3.93 -1.67 -3.27
CA ARG A 33 -5.28 -2.03 -2.85
C ARG A 33 -5.30 -2.46 -1.38
N CYS A 34 -6.10 -1.81 -0.56
CA CYS A 34 -6.33 -2.23 0.82
C CYS A 34 -7.00 -3.62 0.85
N PRO A 35 -6.43 -4.61 1.54
CA PRO A 35 -7.03 -5.94 1.60
C PRO A 35 -8.31 -6.03 2.45
N ASN A 36 -8.67 -4.99 3.24
CA ASN A 36 -9.85 -5.02 4.14
C ASN A 36 -11.10 -4.57 3.41
N CYS A 37 -10.94 -3.47 2.67
CA CYS A 37 -12.02 -2.63 2.18
C CYS A 37 -11.89 -2.32 0.69
N ASP A 38 -10.91 -2.93 0.01
CA ASP A 38 -10.63 -2.81 -1.42
C ASP A 38 -10.32 -1.39 -1.94
N ASP A 39 -10.21 -0.39 -1.06
CA ASP A 39 -9.83 0.97 -1.45
C ASP A 39 -8.43 1.02 -2.08
N ILE A 40 -8.27 1.79 -3.17
CA ILE A 40 -7.03 1.85 -3.97
C ILE A 40 -6.34 3.19 -3.78
N ALA A 41 -5.23 3.25 -3.06
CA ALA A 41 -4.53 4.51 -2.80
C ALA A 41 -3.09 4.51 -3.33
N SER A 42 -2.64 5.67 -3.83
CA SER A 42 -1.24 5.89 -4.23
C SER A 42 -0.51 6.81 -3.24
N PRO A 43 0.82 6.91 -3.27
CA PRO A 43 1.55 7.88 -2.47
C PRO A 43 1.10 9.34 -2.70
N ALA A 44 0.56 9.66 -3.88
CA ALA A 44 -0.03 10.98 -4.16
C ALA A 44 -1.27 11.25 -3.31
N ASP A 45 -2.12 10.25 -3.08
CA ASP A 45 -3.30 10.39 -2.20
C ASP A 45 -2.88 10.69 -0.76
N PHE A 46 -1.86 9.99 -0.26
CA PHE A 46 -1.30 10.25 1.07
C PHE A 46 -0.73 11.67 1.17
N LYS A 47 0.02 12.11 0.15
CA LYS A 47 0.54 13.48 0.10
C LYS A 47 -0.58 14.51 0.13
N ALA A 48 -1.66 14.30 -0.63
CA ALA A 48 -2.82 15.18 -0.66
C ALA A 48 -3.57 15.20 0.69
N ALA A 49 -3.58 14.08 1.41
CA ALA A 49 -4.12 13.98 2.77
C ALA A 49 -3.18 14.55 3.86
N GLY A 50 -2.01 15.08 3.49
CA GLY A 50 -1.00 15.58 4.44
C GLY A 50 -0.27 14.48 5.21
N ALA A 51 -0.32 13.23 4.72
CA ALA A 51 0.33 12.07 5.31
C ALA A 51 1.63 11.70 4.55
N PRO A 52 2.55 10.96 5.19
CA PRO A 52 3.78 10.53 4.53
C PRO A 52 3.48 9.61 3.33
N PRO A 53 3.97 9.92 2.11
CA PRO A 53 3.70 9.11 0.91
C PRO A 53 4.15 7.65 1.04
N GLY A 54 5.21 7.39 1.82
CA GLY A 54 5.75 6.06 2.08
C GLY A 54 4.86 5.13 2.91
N MET A 55 3.71 5.62 3.40
CA MET A 55 2.69 4.78 4.03
C MET A 55 1.84 4.02 3.02
N ALA A 56 1.84 4.44 1.75
CA ALA A 56 1.14 3.73 0.69
C ALA A 56 1.64 2.29 0.59
N GLY A 57 0.71 1.34 0.52
CA GLY A 57 1.02 -0.08 0.55
C GLY A 57 1.24 -0.66 1.95
N GLN A 58 1.26 0.13 3.03
CA GLN A 58 1.29 -0.37 4.40
C GLN A 58 0.06 0.06 5.21
N GLU A 59 -0.42 1.28 5.01
CA GLU A 59 -1.65 1.76 5.64
C GLU A 59 -2.77 1.94 4.61
N CYS A 60 -4.02 1.73 5.01
CA CYS A 60 -5.15 2.20 4.23
C CYS A 60 -5.25 3.72 4.37
N ILE A 61 -5.52 4.42 3.26
CA ILE A 61 -5.64 5.89 3.25
C ILE A 61 -6.73 6.39 4.22
N GLY A 62 -7.75 5.57 4.48
CA GLY A 62 -8.80 5.88 5.45
C GLY A 62 -8.24 6.20 6.83
N ARG A 63 -7.12 5.58 7.23
CA ARG A 63 -6.43 5.90 8.48
C ARG A 63 -5.96 7.35 8.52
N SER A 64 -5.38 7.85 7.43
CA SER A 64 -4.95 9.24 7.29
C SER A 64 -6.13 10.21 7.14
N LEU A 65 -7.23 9.75 6.54
CA LEU A 65 -8.46 10.55 6.38
C LEU A 65 -9.32 10.58 7.67
N GLY A 66 -9.00 9.75 8.67
CA GLY A 66 -9.65 9.78 9.97
C GLY A 66 -10.72 8.70 10.18
N ALA A 67 -10.58 7.52 9.58
CA ALA A 67 -11.44 6.35 9.81
C ALA A 67 -11.46 5.87 11.28
N LEU A 68 -10.45 6.24 12.07
CA LEU A 68 -10.42 6.03 13.53
C LEU A 68 -11.30 7.02 14.31
N LYS A 69 -11.81 8.08 13.66
CA LYS A 69 -12.65 9.11 14.25
C LYS A 69 -14.12 8.83 13.92
N LYS A 70 -15.03 9.56 14.58
CA LYS A 70 -16.45 9.54 14.20
C LYS A 70 -16.61 9.85 12.71
N PRO A 71 -17.52 9.18 11.99
CA PRO A 71 -17.78 9.48 10.59
C PRO A 71 -18.15 10.95 10.40
N THR A 72 -17.53 11.59 9.41
CA THR A 72 -17.79 12.92 8.89
C THR A 72 -17.97 12.81 7.37
N PRO A 73 -18.55 13.81 6.71
CA PRO A 73 -18.61 13.82 5.24
C PRO A 73 -17.24 13.76 4.55
N THR A 74 -16.14 14.04 5.27
CA THR A 74 -14.78 14.16 4.74
C THR A 74 -13.88 12.95 5.00
N ASN A 75 -14.30 11.98 5.81
CA ASN A 75 -13.55 10.74 6.11
C ASN A 75 -14.27 9.47 5.62
N THR A 76 -15.00 9.58 4.51
CA THR A 76 -15.87 8.52 3.97
C THR A 76 -15.12 7.42 3.19
N ARG A 77 -13.82 7.62 2.92
CA ARG A 77 -13.00 6.73 2.10
C ARG A 77 -12.08 5.86 2.94
N GLY A 78 -12.04 4.56 2.63
CA GLY A 78 -11.10 3.61 3.22
C GLY A 78 -11.44 3.20 4.66
N CYS A 79 -10.65 2.28 5.21
CA CYS A 79 -10.73 1.83 6.60
C CYS A 79 -9.48 2.23 7.39
N ASP A 80 -9.34 1.76 8.63
CA ASP A 80 -8.21 2.02 9.51
C ASP A 80 -7.12 0.93 9.50
N TRP A 81 -7.23 -0.09 8.61
CA TRP A 81 -6.26 -1.19 8.55
C TRP A 81 -4.86 -0.70 8.17
N ALA A 82 -3.86 -1.21 8.88
CA ALA A 82 -2.46 -1.18 8.50
C ALA A 82 -1.80 -2.57 8.58
N ALA A 83 -0.94 -2.88 7.60
CA ALA A 83 -0.12 -4.09 7.51
C ALA A 83 1.13 -4.03 8.41
N TYR A 84 0.95 -3.69 9.68
CA TYR A 84 2.04 -3.76 10.65
C TYR A 84 2.19 -5.19 11.18
N GLY A 85 3.37 -5.57 11.71
CA GLY A 85 3.69 -6.96 12.06
C GLY A 85 2.67 -7.75 12.90
N LEU A 86 1.77 -7.09 13.65
CA LEU A 86 0.64 -7.69 14.35
C LEU A 86 -0.48 -8.18 13.39
N PHE A 87 -0.84 -7.37 12.40
CA PHE A 87 -1.77 -7.71 11.33
C PHE A 87 -1.04 -7.71 10.00
N ARG A 88 -0.58 -8.89 9.59
CA ARG A 88 0.22 -9.06 8.38
C ARG A 88 -0.62 -8.72 7.14
N GLY A 89 -0.03 -7.94 6.24
CA GLY A 89 -0.53 -7.78 4.88
C GLY A 89 -0.38 -9.07 4.07
N PRO A 90 -1.09 -9.20 2.95
CA PRO A 90 -0.94 -10.35 2.07
C PRO A 90 0.45 -10.38 1.41
N TRP A 91 1.08 -9.24 1.18
CA TRP A 91 2.41 -9.21 0.56
C TRP A 91 3.51 -9.05 1.62
N GLU A 92 4.66 -9.68 1.38
CA GLU A 92 5.89 -9.54 2.16
C GLU A 92 6.99 -9.04 1.25
N VAL A 93 7.43 -7.81 1.48
CA VAL A 93 8.49 -7.15 0.71
C VAL A 93 9.80 -7.27 1.47
N VAL A 94 10.77 -7.99 0.89
CA VAL A 94 12.13 -8.11 1.41
C VAL A 94 12.91 -6.87 0.98
N VAL A 95 13.33 -6.08 1.96
CA VAL A 95 14.19 -4.91 1.76
C VAL A 95 15.63 -5.34 2.05
N PRO A 96 16.57 -5.16 1.11
CA PRO A 96 17.96 -5.57 1.29
C PRO A 96 18.62 -4.79 2.42
N ALA A 97 19.73 -5.34 2.92
CA ALA A 97 20.56 -4.63 3.89
C ALA A 97 21.18 -3.37 3.25
N GLU A 98 21.08 -2.23 3.94
CA GLU A 98 21.58 -0.93 3.47
C GLU A 98 22.07 -0.10 4.67
N ASP A 99 23.24 0.52 4.55
CA ASP A 99 23.81 1.46 5.54
C ASP A 99 23.69 1.01 7.01
N GLY A 100 24.18 -0.20 7.31
CA GLY A 100 24.19 -0.75 8.66
C GLY A 100 22.82 -1.24 9.17
N LYS A 101 21.78 -1.18 8.34
CA LYS A 101 20.48 -1.82 8.63
C LYS A 101 20.50 -3.24 8.07
N PRO A 102 20.11 -4.26 8.86
CA PRO A 102 19.99 -5.62 8.35
C PRO A 102 18.85 -5.70 7.34
N GLU A 103 18.91 -6.72 6.48
CA GLU A 103 17.77 -7.12 5.66
C GLU A 103 16.54 -7.33 6.54
N ARG A 104 15.38 -6.89 6.05
CA ARG A 104 14.13 -7.03 6.78
C ARG A 104 12.94 -7.25 5.86
N SER A 105 11.96 -7.99 6.37
CA SER A 105 10.66 -8.14 5.73
C SER A 105 9.69 -7.06 6.20
N ILE A 106 9.03 -6.41 5.24
CA ILE A 106 7.96 -5.45 5.47
C ILE A 106 6.67 -6.05 4.91
N TRP A 107 5.61 -6.09 5.72
CA TRP A 107 4.30 -6.52 5.27
C TRP A 107 3.62 -5.39 4.50
N ALA A 108 3.03 -5.71 3.36
CA ALA A 108 2.46 -4.73 2.45
C ALA A 108 1.14 -5.21 1.84
N PHE A 109 0.45 -4.26 1.22
CA PHE A 109 -0.74 -4.46 0.43
C PHE A 109 -0.36 -4.83 -1.01
N PRO A 110 -1.25 -5.49 -1.75
CA PRO A 110 -1.05 -5.75 -3.17
C PRO A 110 -1.08 -4.46 -3.97
N LEU A 111 -0.34 -4.43 -5.08
CA LEU A 111 -0.56 -3.43 -6.13
C LEU A 111 -2.01 -3.56 -6.64
N ALA A 112 -2.63 -2.43 -6.94
CA ALA A 112 -3.90 -2.42 -7.64
C ALA A 112 -3.71 -2.90 -9.09
N ALA A 113 -4.78 -3.40 -9.71
CA ALA A 113 -4.80 -3.53 -11.16
C ALA A 113 -4.64 -2.13 -11.77
N SER A 114 -3.86 -2.00 -12.84
CA SER A 114 -3.75 -0.72 -13.54
C SER A 114 -5.11 -0.35 -14.11
N ALA A 115 -5.38 0.96 -14.27
CA ALA A 115 -6.65 1.46 -14.82
C ALA A 115 -6.92 1.03 -16.28
N ALA A 116 -6.07 0.19 -16.88
CA ALA A 116 -6.31 -0.41 -18.19
C ALA A 116 -7.36 -1.54 -18.16
N ASP A 117 -7.74 -2.04 -16.97
CA ASP A 117 -8.70 -3.14 -16.80
C ASP A 117 -10.04 -2.71 -16.14
N ALA A 118 -10.38 -1.41 -16.16
CA ALA A 118 -11.65 -0.88 -15.65
C ALA A 118 -12.56 -0.36 -16.77
#